data_AF-A0A961GJ69-F1
#
_entry.id   AF-A0A961GJ69-F1
#
_cell.length_a   1.000
_cell.length_b   1.000
_cell.length_c   1.000
_cell.angle_alpha   90.00
_cell.angle_beta   90.00
_cell.angle_gamma   90.00
#
_symmetry.space_group_name_H-M   'P 1'
#
loop_
_entity.id
_entity.type
_entity.pdbx_description
1 polymer ?
#
loop_
_entity_poly.entity_id
_entity_poly.type
_entity_poly.pdbx_seq_one_letter_code
_entity_poly.pdbx_strand_id
1 'polypeptide(L)'
;RATVDAEPGTVALLPFDGYMDLRFCGTRLHTLNPWPIYLGGDVLVASDLGLGAEPDGTPERADPREPVMAEIARAAEEDGVAPSSRLAALGVRWVVFTRTGTFLDLQRTLESDPGLERVTVGKDVFTYRVRDWVGPAVSADDAARAAPIDPVVEPLALGVAEGATVWHRPGAAGWLRGLIPAETTADGLLEVPSGTGPVWYGPTALVLVGDGVAVGVTAWAARDLWRRRRQPDAR
;
A
#
# COMPACT_ATOMS: atom_id res chain seq x y z
N ARG A 1 14.50 0.65 4.33
CA ARG A 1 14.37 0.95 2.90
C ARG A 1 15.08 -0.08 2.03
N ALA A 2 16.43 -0.13 1.96
CA ALA A 2 17.14 -1.09 1.11
C ALA A 2 16.65 -2.56 1.23
N THR A 3 16.35 -3.01 2.46
CA THR A 3 15.75 -4.33 2.71
C THR A 3 14.37 -4.52 2.07
N VAL A 4 13.49 -3.51 2.19
CA VAL A 4 12.13 -3.53 1.61
C VAL A 4 12.21 -3.45 0.09
N ASP A 5 13.12 -2.63 -0.45
CA ASP A 5 13.31 -2.47 -1.89
C ASP A 5 13.85 -3.76 -2.54
N ALA A 6 14.74 -4.49 -1.85
CA ALA A 6 15.28 -5.76 -2.32
C ALA A 6 14.24 -6.90 -2.30
N GLU A 7 13.29 -6.82 -1.38
CA GLU A 7 12.29 -7.84 -1.13
C GLU A 7 10.89 -7.19 -0.93
N PRO A 8 10.25 -6.71 -2.01
CA PRO A 8 9.04 -5.90 -1.91
C PRO A 8 7.86 -6.64 -1.28
N GLY A 9 6.98 -5.88 -0.63
CA GLY A 9 5.73 -6.34 -0.04
C GLY A 9 5.13 -5.26 0.85
N THR A 10 3.86 -5.43 1.22
CA THR A 10 3.15 -4.48 2.07
C THR A 10 3.88 -4.29 3.40
N VAL A 11 4.02 -3.03 3.80
CA VAL A 11 4.63 -2.64 5.08
C VAL A 11 3.55 -2.15 6.03
N ALA A 12 3.40 -2.76 7.20
CA ALA A 12 2.61 -2.20 8.29
C ALA A 12 3.49 -1.30 9.17
N LEU A 13 3.03 -0.09 9.43
CA LEU A 13 3.67 0.82 10.38
C LEU A 13 3.05 0.67 11.76
N LEU A 14 3.91 0.51 12.78
CA LEU A 14 3.51 0.45 14.17
C LEU A 14 4.28 1.52 14.99
N PRO A 15 3.65 2.21 15.94
CA PRO A 15 2.20 2.20 16.23
C PRO A 15 1.36 2.62 15.03
N PHE A 16 0.12 2.09 14.95
CA PHE A 16 -0.76 2.30 13.81
C PHE A 16 -1.42 3.68 13.88
N ASP A 17 -0.63 4.69 13.53
CA ASP A 17 -0.98 6.11 13.66
C ASP A 17 -0.49 6.89 12.43
N GLY A 18 -1.34 7.78 11.92
CA GLY A 18 -1.07 8.68 10.79
C GLY A 18 -0.17 9.84 11.20
N TYR A 19 -0.16 10.16 12.48
CA TYR A 19 0.73 11.14 13.08
C TYR A 19 1.65 10.51 14.11
N MET A 20 2.73 11.21 14.42
CA MET A 20 3.61 10.84 15.51
C MET A 20 3.97 12.07 16.31
N ASP A 21 4.03 11.86 17.62
CA ASP A 21 4.51 12.87 18.55
C ASP A 21 6.02 12.79 18.69
N LEU A 22 6.70 13.76 18.09
CA LEU A 22 8.15 13.91 18.16
C LEU A 22 8.52 14.99 19.17
N ARG A 23 9.60 14.77 19.92
CA ARG A 23 10.22 15.84 20.71
C ARG A 23 11.35 16.48 19.91
N PHE A 24 11.21 17.75 19.56
CA PHE A 24 12.23 18.52 18.87
C PHE A 24 12.48 19.83 19.61
N CYS A 25 13.74 20.11 19.98
CA CYS A 25 14.13 21.31 20.72
C CYS A 25 13.32 21.58 22.00
N GLY A 26 12.91 20.52 22.73
CA GLY A 26 12.12 20.63 23.95
C GLY A 26 10.61 20.79 23.73
N THR A 27 10.15 20.91 22.47
CA THR A 27 8.74 21.01 22.11
C THR A 27 8.23 19.66 21.61
N ARG A 28 7.02 19.26 22.03
CA ARG A 28 6.28 18.14 21.43
C ARG A 28 5.63 18.65 20.15
N LEU A 29 6.00 18.07 19.02
CA LEU A 29 5.44 18.35 17.70
C LEU A 29 4.59 17.16 17.27
N HIS A 30 3.38 17.44 16.82
CA HIS A 30 2.53 16.45 16.18
C HIS A 30 2.79 16.54 14.68
N THR A 31 3.40 15.51 14.09
CA THR A 31 3.86 15.53 12.70
C THR A 31 3.35 14.32 11.94
N LEU A 32 3.07 14.51 10.65
CA LEU A 32 2.71 13.41 9.76
C LEU A 32 3.77 12.32 9.81
N ASN A 33 3.33 11.07 9.82
CA ASN A 33 4.21 9.92 9.79
C ASN A 33 5.05 9.94 8.49
N PRO A 34 6.39 10.05 8.56
CA PRO A 34 7.22 10.22 7.38
C PRO A 34 7.47 8.91 6.62
N TRP A 35 7.13 7.76 7.22
CA TRP A 35 7.46 6.45 6.68
C TRP A 35 6.80 6.13 5.34
N PRO A 36 5.51 6.45 5.07
CA PRO A 36 4.92 6.23 3.75
C PRO A 36 5.70 6.95 2.64
N ILE A 37 6.13 8.19 2.89
CA ILE A 37 6.94 8.97 1.93
C ILE A 37 8.36 8.38 1.80
N TYR A 38 8.97 7.99 2.93
CA TYR A 38 10.35 7.52 2.95
C TYR A 38 10.53 6.14 2.31
N LEU A 39 9.62 5.21 2.60
CA LEU A 39 9.64 3.84 2.08
C LEU A 39 9.07 3.79 0.65
N GLY A 40 8.03 4.58 0.38
CA GLY A 40 7.25 4.45 -0.85
C GLY A 40 6.53 3.10 -0.95
N GLY A 41 5.88 2.86 -2.08
CA GLY A 41 5.17 1.61 -2.34
C GLY A 41 3.94 1.43 -1.45
N ASP A 42 3.64 0.16 -1.12
CA ASP A 42 2.47 -0.22 -0.34
C ASP A 42 2.75 -0.18 1.17
N VAL A 43 2.34 0.92 1.83
CA VAL A 43 2.56 1.16 3.25
C VAL A 43 1.21 1.39 3.95
N LEU A 44 0.87 0.48 4.86
CA LEU A 44 -0.35 0.55 5.66
C LEU A 44 -0.09 1.34 6.94
N VAL A 45 -0.78 2.46 7.05
CA VAL A 45 -0.75 3.42 8.16
C VAL A 45 -2.17 3.92 8.39
N ALA A 46 -2.50 4.33 9.62
CA ALA A 46 -3.81 4.92 9.88
C ALA A 46 -3.95 6.25 9.10
N SER A 47 -5.09 6.47 8.44
CA SER A 47 -5.43 7.76 7.84
C SER A 47 -6.16 8.69 8.80
N ASP A 48 -6.51 8.22 10.01
CA ASP A 48 -7.19 9.06 11.00
C ASP A 48 -6.32 10.25 11.39
N LEU A 49 -6.79 11.45 11.03
CA LEU A 49 -6.12 12.71 11.33
C LEU A 49 -6.47 13.24 12.73
N GLY A 50 -7.31 12.53 13.49
CA GLY A 50 -7.83 12.99 14.78
C GLY A 50 -8.76 14.21 14.66
N LEU A 51 -9.22 14.53 13.45
CA LEU A 51 -10.07 15.69 13.14
C LEU A 51 -11.57 15.41 13.32
N GLY A 52 -11.92 14.23 13.81
CA GLY A 52 -13.29 13.74 13.94
C GLY A 52 -13.71 12.91 12.73
N ALA A 53 -14.71 12.05 12.93
CA ALA A 53 -15.33 11.33 11.85
C ALA A 53 -16.08 12.29 10.90
N GLU A 54 -16.28 11.88 9.65
CA GLU A 54 -17.24 12.49 8.72
C GLU A 54 -18.61 12.68 9.41
N PRO A 55 -19.50 13.54 8.90
CA PRO A 55 -20.82 13.79 9.50
C PRO A 55 -21.67 12.55 9.76
N ASP A 56 -21.39 11.43 9.08
CA ASP A 56 -22.04 10.13 9.23
C ASP A 56 -21.36 9.18 10.24
N GLY A 57 -20.29 9.64 10.90
CA GLY A 57 -19.52 8.85 11.84
C GLY A 57 -18.46 7.96 11.18
N THR A 58 -18.26 8.06 9.87
CA THR A 58 -17.22 7.31 9.15
C THR A 58 -15.88 8.05 9.25
N PRO A 59 -14.80 7.44 9.73
CA PRO A 59 -13.48 8.04 9.63
C PRO A 59 -13.09 8.27 8.17
N GLU A 60 -12.34 9.33 7.87
CA GLU A 60 -11.65 9.47 6.59
C GLU A 60 -10.73 8.25 6.41
N ARG A 61 -10.92 7.47 5.33
CA ARG A 61 -10.22 6.20 5.07
C ARG A 61 -9.50 6.29 3.74
N ALA A 62 -8.18 6.17 3.76
CA ALA A 62 -7.38 6.14 2.53
C ALA A 62 -7.21 4.70 2.02
N ASP A 63 -7.15 3.73 2.93
CA ASP A 63 -6.93 2.32 2.61
C ASP A 63 -8.05 1.42 3.20
N PRO A 64 -8.66 0.54 2.40
CA PRO A 64 -9.75 -0.34 2.87
C PRO A 64 -9.30 -1.37 3.92
N ARG A 65 -7.99 -1.63 4.08
CA ARG A 65 -7.43 -2.56 5.06
C ARG A 65 -7.30 -1.95 6.46
N GLU A 66 -7.44 -0.64 6.59
CA GLU A 66 -7.23 0.08 7.85
C GLU A 66 -8.06 -0.45 9.03
N PRO A 67 -9.36 -0.78 8.89
CA PRO A 67 -10.15 -1.28 10.03
C PRO A 67 -9.58 -2.57 10.62
N VAL A 68 -9.15 -3.50 9.75
CA VAL A 68 -8.55 -4.77 10.17
C VAL A 68 -7.19 -4.52 10.80
N MET A 69 -6.37 -3.64 10.21
CA MET A 69 -5.06 -3.29 10.76
C MET A 69 -5.16 -2.59 12.12
N ALA A 70 -6.13 -1.69 12.30
CA ALA A 70 -6.39 -1.05 13.58
C ALA A 70 -6.79 -2.08 14.65
N GLU A 71 -7.61 -3.06 14.30
CA GLU A 71 -7.97 -4.14 15.20
C GLU A 71 -6.76 -5.01 15.58
N ILE A 72 -5.91 -5.35 14.61
CA ILE A 72 -4.66 -6.10 14.84
C ILE A 72 -3.73 -5.33 15.77
N ALA A 73 -3.51 -4.05 15.49
CA ALA A 73 -2.63 -3.19 16.29
C ALA A 73 -3.13 -3.06 17.72
N ARG A 74 -4.44 -2.81 17.90
CA ARG A 74 -5.07 -2.71 19.21
C ARG A 74 -4.97 -4.02 20.01
N ALA A 75 -5.29 -5.16 19.41
CA ALA A 75 -5.20 -6.46 20.09
C ALA A 75 -3.74 -6.80 20.47
N ALA A 76 -2.76 -6.40 19.65
CA ALA A 76 -1.35 -6.59 19.99
C ALA A 76 -0.87 -5.68 21.13
N GLU A 77 -1.39 -4.45 21.20
CA GLU A 77 -1.05 -3.47 22.23
C GLU A 77 -1.78 -3.73 23.55
N GLU A 78 -3.10 -3.86 23.53
CA GLU A 78 -3.97 -3.95 24.71
C GLU A 78 -4.01 -5.37 25.29
N ASP A 79 -4.10 -6.38 24.43
CA ASP A 79 -4.33 -7.77 24.84
C ASP A 79 -3.07 -8.65 24.75
N GLY A 80 -1.98 -8.12 24.21
CA GLY A 80 -0.74 -8.87 24.01
C GLY A 80 -0.85 -10.01 22.99
N VAL A 81 -1.81 -9.94 22.08
CA VAL A 81 -2.04 -10.97 21.05
C VAL A 81 -0.97 -10.87 19.96
N ALA A 82 -0.32 -11.98 19.63
CA ALA A 82 0.66 -12.07 18.55
C ALA A 82 0.02 -11.69 17.18
N PRO A 83 0.46 -10.61 16.51
CA PRO A 83 -0.20 -10.12 15.29
C PRO A 83 0.23 -10.86 14.01
N SER A 84 1.32 -11.63 14.01
CA SER A 84 1.97 -12.16 12.80
C SER A 84 1.03 -12.90 11.84
N SER A 85 0.17 -13.78 12.34
CA SER A 85 -0.76 -14.57 11.50
C SER A 85 -1.81 -13.69 10.82
N ARG A 86 -2.35 -12.71 11.54
CA ARG A 86 -3.33 -11.75 11.00
C ARG A 86 -2.67 -10.76 10.04
N LEU A 87 -1.44 -10.34 10.31
CA LEU A 87 -0.63 -9.53 9.41
C LEU A 87 -0.35 -10.27 8.09
N ALA A 88 0.03 -11.54 8.17
CA ALA A 88 0.23 -12.38 6.98
C ALA A 88 -1.04 -12.49 6.14
N ALA A 89 -2.19 -12.71 6.77
CA ALA A 89 -3.49 -12.76 6.10
C ALA A 89 -3.89 -11.43 5.45
N LEU A 90 -3.50 -10.30 6.04
CA LEU A 90 -3.67 -8.96 5.46
C LEU A 90 -2.62 -8.64 4.37
N GLY A 91 -1.73 -9.59 4.08
CA GLY A 91 -0.70 -9.44 3.05
C GLY A 91 0.54 -8.67 3.48
N VAL A 92 0.67 -8.35 4.76
CA VAL A 92 1.81 -7.64 5.33
C VAL A 92 3.04 -8.54 5.33
N ARG A 93 4.09 -8.11 4.63
CA ARG A 93 5.41 -8.77 4.63
C ARG A 93 6.32 -8.19 5.71
N TRP A 94 6.24 -6.88 5.89
CA TRP A 94 7.15 -6.11 6.73
C TRP A 94 6.39 -5.36 7.81
N VAL A 95 6.93 -5.36 9.02
CA VAL A 95 6.48 -4.49 10.11
C VAL A 95 7.60 -3.52 10.42
N VAL A 96 7.33 -2.22 10.36
CA VAL A 96 8.25 -1.19 10.85
C VAL A 96 7.68 -0.62 12.14
N PHE A 97 8.34 -0.92 13.25
CA PHE A 97 7.99 -0.41 14.56
C PHE A 97 8.88 0.77 14.94
N THR A 98 8.28 1.93 15.22
CA THR A 98 8.99 3.09 15.77
C THR A 98 8.73 3.16 17.26
N ARG A 99 9.78 2.98 18.06
CA ARG A 99 9.69 3.08 19.52
C ARG A 99 9.43 4.54 19.90
N THR A 100 8.21 4.80 20.34
CA THR A 100 7.84 6.02 21.07
C THR A 100 7.39 5.61 22.48
N GLY A 101 7.52 6.52 23.45
CA GLY A 101 7.51 6.18 24.88
C GLY A 101 6.23 5.52 25.42
N THR A 102 5.13 5.54 24.68
CA THR A 102 3.82 4.99 25.08
C THR A 102 3.59 3.54 24.64
N PHE A 103 4.37 3.00 23.70
CA PHE A 103 4.08 1.70 23.07
C PHE A 103 5.04 0.59 23.51
N LEU A 104 5.44 0.60 24.79
CA LEU A 104 6.36 -0.42 25.32
C LEU A 104 5.73 -1.82 25.34
N ASP A 105 4.42 -1.92 25.61
CA ASP A 105 3.74 -3.21 25.66
C ASP A 105 3.59 -3.80 24.25
N LEU A 106 3.20 -2.98 23.27
CA LEU A 106 3.24 -3.36 21.86
C LEU A 106 4.64 -3.85 21.43
N GLN A 107 5.71 -3.15 21.83
CA GLN A 107 7.06 -3.60 21.54
C GLN A 107 7.33 -5.01 22.10
N ARG A 108 6.95 -5.28 23.36
CA ARG A 108 7.14 -6.60 23.98
C ARG A 108 6.36 -7.66 23.22
N THR A 109 5.11 -7.39 22.85
CA THR A 109 4.28 -8.30 22.04
C THR A 109 4.99 -8.65 20.74
N LEU A 110 5.46 -7.66 19.99
CA LEU A 110 6.19 -7.86 18.72
C LEU A 110 7.50 -8.64 18.90
N GLU A 111 8.22 -8.42 20.01
CA GLU A 111 9.46 -9.15 20.31
C GLU A 111 9.23 -10.61 20.71
N SER A 112 8.08 -10.92 21.31
CA SER A 112 7.71 -12.27 21.72
C SER A 112 6.97 -13.08 20.65
N ASP A 113 6.52 -12.45 19.57
CA ASP A 113 5.77 -13.11 18.50
C ASP A 113 6.70 -14.01 17.66
N PRO A 114 6.52 -15.35 17.70
CA PRO A 114 7.38 -16.28 16.97
C PRO A 114 7.22 -16.18 15.44
N GLY A 115 6.09 -15.67 14.96
CA GLY A 115 5.82 -15.43 13.54
C GLY A 115 6.47 -14.15 13.00
N LEU A 116 7.11 -13.36 13.86
CA LEU A 116 7.93 -12.22 13.46
C LEU A 116 9.42 -12.55 13.54
N GLU A 117 10.16 -12.15 12.52
CA GLU A 117 11.61 -12.26 12.48
C GLU A 117 12.23 -10.88 12.45
N ARG A 118 13.10 -10.59 13.42
CA ARG A 118 13.77 -9.30 13.51
C ARG A 118 14.87 -9.20 12.45
N VAL A 119 14.75 -8.24 11.53
CA VAL A 119 15.69 -8.06 10.41
C VAL A 119 16.63 -6.89 10.63
N THR A 120 16.09 -5.73 11.06
CA THR A 120 16.91 -4.56 11.40
C THR A 120 16.59 -4.10 12.81
N VAL A 121 17.64 -3.81 13.57
CA VAL A 121 17.55 -3.28 14.94
C VAL A 121 18.26 -1.93 14.97
N GLY A 122 17.47 -0.86 14.91
CA GLY A 122 17.93 0.48 15.24
C GLY A 122 17.73 0.77 16.73
N LYS A 123 18.16 1.97 17.15
CA LYS A 123 17.92 2.44 18.53
C LYS A 123 16.43 2.60 18.83
N ASP A 124 15.71 3.21 17.89
CA ASP A 124 14.31 3.61 18.04
C ASP A 124 13.42 3.10 16.88
N VAL A 125 13.99 2.33 15.96
CA VAL A 125 13.28 1.77 14.80
C VAL A 125 13.64 0.31 14.64
N PHE A 126 12.64 -0.54 14.52
CA PHE A 126 12.78 -1.98 14.40
C PHE A 126 12.04 -2.43 13.15
N THR A 127 12.65 -3.32 12.38
CA THR A 127 12.02 -3.92 11.22
C THR A 127 11.89 -5.42 11.43
N TYR A 128 10.67 -5.93 11.30
CA TYR A 128 10.36 -7.34 11.36
C TYR A 128 9.87 -7.83 10.00
N ARG A 129 10.23 -9.06 9.65
CA ARG A 129 9.66 -9.83 8.56
C ARG A 129 8.57 -10.73 9.13
N VAL A 130 7.41 -10.78 8.49
CA VAL A 130 6.34 -11.72 8.81
C VAL A 130 6.69 -13.06 8.17
N ARG A 131 6.92 -14.09 9.00
CA ARG A 131 7.44 -15.40 8.55
C ARG A 131 6.45 -16.15 7.66
N ASP A 132 5.17 -16.09 8.02
CA ASP A 132 4.10 -16.83 7.33
C ASP A 132 3.58 -16.09 6.10
N TRP A 133 4.22 -14.99 5.71
CA TRP A 133 3.87 -14.28 4.48
C TRP A 133 4.18 -15.14 3.26
N VAL A 134 3.15 -15.49 2.49
CA VAL A 134 3.23 -16.42 1.37
C VAL A 134 3.73 -15.74 0.09
N GLY A 135 3.29 -14.51 -0.16
CA GLY A 135 3.58 -13.80 -1.39
C GLY A 135 2.71 -12.57 -1.61
N PRO A 136 2.93 -11.83 -2.70
CA PRO A 136 2.11 -10.67 -3.06
C PRO A 136 0.68 -11.06 -3.45
N ALA A 137 0.44 -12.32 -3.79
CA ALA A 137 -0.89 -12.85 -4.01
C ALA A 137 -0.96 -14.34 -3.68
N VAL A 138 -2.16 -14.78 -3.37
CA VAL A 138 -2.47 -16.16 -3.00
C VAL A 138 -3.69 -16.65 -3.77
N SER A 139 -3.81 -17.97 -3.91
CA SER A 139 -5.00 -18.58 -4.51
C SER A 139 -6.23 -18.28 -3.66
N ALA A 140 -7.35 -17.88 -4.28
CA ALA A 140 -8.61 -17.66 -3.56
C ALA A 140 -9.10 -18.93 -2.85
N ASP A 141 -8.84 -20.10 -3.45
CA ASP A 141 -9.21 -21.41 -2.86
C ASP A 141 -8.24 -21.92 -1.78
N ASP A 142 -7.03 -21.36 -1.70
CA ASP A 142 -5.97 -21.83 -0.81
C ASP A 142 -4.97 -20.70 -0.50
N ALA A 143 -5.19 -20.03 0.64
CA ALA A 143 -4.37 -18.91 1.09
C ALA A 143 -2.90 -19.32 1.38
N ALA A 144 -2.61 -20.60 1.57
CA ALA A 144 -1.24 -21.09 1.75
C ALA A 144 -0.47 -21.22 0.42
N ARG A 145 -1.17 -21.14 -0.72
CA ARG A 145 -0.59 -21.28 -2.06
C ARG A 145 -0.39 -19.93 -2.71
N ALA A 146 0.88 -19.56 -2.92
CA ALA A 146 1.23 -18.36 -3.69
C ALA A 146 0.64 -18.43 -5.11
N ALA A 147 0.04 -17.33 -5.54
CA ALA A 147 -0.38 -17.13 -6.91
C ALA A 147 0.70 -16.31 -7.65
N PRO A 148 1.24 -16.80 -8.78
CA PRO A 148 2.22 -16.03 -9.55
C PRO A 148 1.62 -14.69 -10.00
N ILE A 149 2.39 -13.63 -9.75
CA ILE A 149 2.16 -12.27 -10.25
C ILE A 149 3.50 -11.74 -10.77
N ASP A 150 3.59 -11.47 -12.07
CA ASP A 150 4.74 -10.79 -12.66
C ASP A 150 4.91 -9.36 -12.12
N PRO A 151 6.15 -8.83 -12.09
CA PRO A 151 6.41 -7.50 -11.57
C PRO A 151 5.52 -6.45 -12.24
N VAL A 152 4.79 -5.74 -11.40
CA VAL A 152 3.80 -4.73 -11.79
C VAL A 152 4.54 -3.52 -12.37
N VAL A 153 4.21 -3.14 -13.60
CA VAL A 153 4.45 -1.76 -14.04
C VAL A 153 3.14 -1.05 -13.76
N GLU A 154 3.03 -0.38 -12.61
CA GLU A 154 1.80 0.29 -12.22
C GLU A 154 1.31 1.18 -13.37
N PRO A 155 0.03 1.07 -13.76
CA PRO A 155 -1.13 0.43 -13.08
C PRO A 155 -1.44 -1.02 -13.51
N LEU A 156 -0.55 -1.68 -14.25
CA LEU A 156 -0.82 -2.87 -15.04
C LEU A 156 -0.04 -4.09 -14.51
N ALA A 157 -0.73 -5.21 -14.31
CA ALA A 157 -0.10 -6.52 -14.12
C ALA A 157 -0.52 -7.49 -15.21
N LEU A 158 0.47 -8.00 -15.93
CA LEU A 158 0.26 -8.86 -17.10
C LEU A 158 0.27 -10.35 -16.75
N GLY A 159 0.99 -10.76 -15.70
CA GLY A 159 1.22 -12.16 -15.35
C GLY A 159 0.56 -12.58 -14.05
N VAL A 160 -0.74 -12.30 -13.88
CA VAL A 160 -1.51 -12.81 -12.73
C VAL A 160 -2.03 -14.21 -13.06
N ALA A 161 -1.96 -15.13 -12.09
CA ALA A 161 -2.45 -16.50 -12.23
C ALA A 161 -3.88 -16.58 -12.82
N GLU A 162 -4.11 -17.54 -13.72
CA GLU A 162 -5.42 -17.71 -14.39
C GLU A 162 -6.56 -18.09 -13.42
N GLY A 163 -6.23 -18.65 -12.26
CA GLY A 163 -7.19 -18.93 -11.19
C GLY A 163 -7.68 -17.67 -10.45
N ALA A 164 -8.77 -17.83 -9.71
CA ALA A 164 -9.21 -16.80 -8.76
C ALA A 164 -8.10 -16.58 -7.72
N THR A 165 -7.80 -15.32 -7.44
CA THR A 165 -6.59 -14.91 -6.72
C THR A 165 -6.92 -13.76 -5.80
N VAL A 166 -6.48 -13.83 -4.54
CA VAL A 166 -6.47 -12.67 -3.64
C VAL A 166 -5.12 -12.00 -3.78
N TRP A 167 -5.13 -10.77 -4.27
CA TRP A 167 -3.96 -9.93 -4.35
C TRP A 167 -3.86 -9.10 -3.08
N HIS A 168 -2.76 -9.24 -2.35
CA HIS A 168 -2.39 -8.45 -1.18
C HIS A 168 -2.07 -6.98 -1.53
N ARG A 169 -3.09 -6.26 -2.00
CA ARG A 169 -3.09 -4.84 -2.32
C ARG A 169 -4.44 -4.24 -1.91
N PRO A 170 -4.52 -2.92 -1.69
CA PRO A 170 -5.78 -2.29 -1.36
C PRO A 170 -6.80 -2.49 -2.49
N GLY A 171 -7.96 -3.04 -2.13
CA GLY A 171 -9.10 -3.16 -3.03
C GLY A 171 -9.66 -1.78 -3.37
N ALA A 172 -9.93 -1.52 -4.65
CA ALA A 172 -10.51 -0.26 -5.08
C ALA A 172 -11.46 -0.48 -6.26
N ALA A 173 -12.54 0.28 -6.30
CA ALA A 173 -13.44 0.26 -7.45
C ALA A 173 -12.67 0.67 -8.72
N GLY A 174 -12.80 -0.12 -9.78
CA GLY A 174 -12.16 0.12 -11.07
C GLY A 174 -11.03 -0.84 -11.43
N TRP A 175 -10.62 -1.74 -10.54
CA TRP A 175 -9.75 -2.87 -10.91
C TRP A 175 -10.51 -3.87 -11.80
N LEU A 176 -9.84 -4.36 -12.84
CA LEU A 176 -10.41 -5.26 -13.84
C LEU A 176 -9.42 -6.39 -14.15
N ARG A 177 -9.92 -7.61 -14.38
CA ARG A 177 -9.21 -8.66 -15.14
C ARG A 177 -9.80 -8.71 -16.55
N GLY A 178 -9.03 -8.30 -17.56
CA GLY A 178 -9.58 -8.06 -18.89
C GLY A 178 -10.66 -7.00 -18.84
N LEU A 179 -11.94 -7.38 -18.95
CA LEU A 179 -13.09 -6.48 -18.77
C LEU A 179 -13.96 -6.87 -17.57
N ILE A 180 -13.57 -7.90 -16.82
CA ILE A 180 -14.33 -8.41 -15.68
C ILE A 180 -13.91 -7.62 -14.44
N PRO A 181 -14.85 -7.00 -13.70
CA PRO A 181 -14.55 -6.33 -12.45
C PRO A 181 -13.89 -7.25 -11.43
N ALA A 182 -12.85 -6.75 -10.78
CA ALA A 182 -12.34 -7.31 -9.55
C ALA A 182 -13.19 -6.82 -8.36
N GLU A 183 -13.22 -7.62 -7.30
CA GLU A 183 -13.96 -7.30 -6.08
C GLU A 183 -13.00 -6.97 -4.94
N THR A 184 -13.56 -6.56 -3.81
CA THR A 184 -12.80 -6.29 -2.59
C THR A 184 -13.24 -7.28 -1.52
N THR A 185 -12.29 -7.97 -0.89
CA THR A 185 -12.58 -8.88 0.20
C THR A 185 -13.08 -8.12 1.44
N ALA A 186 -13.64 -8.84 2.41
CA ALA A 186 -14.05 -8.23 3.69
C ALA A 186 -12.90 -7.52 4.42
N ASP A 187 -11.66 -7.97 4.20
CA ASP A 187 -10.46 -7.40 4.81
C ASP A 187 -9.84 -6.26 3.98
N GLY A 188 -10.50 -5.84 2.90
CA GLY A 188 -10.04 -4.74 2.06
C GLY A 188 -8.98 -5.12 1.01
N LEU A 189 -8.79 -6.41 0.75
CA LEU A 189 -7.83 -6.89 -0.26
C LEU A 189 -8.49 -6.98 -1.64
N LEU A 190 -7.68 -6.91 -2.70
CA LEU A 190 -8.17 -7.03 -4.06
C LEU A 190 -8.43 -8.49 -4.43
N GLU A 191 -9.69 -8.85 -4.68
CA GLU A 191 -10.10 -10.16 -5.16
C GLU A 191 -10.17 -10.16 -6.69
N VAL A 192 -9.23 -10.88 -7.32
CA VAL A 192 -9.14 -10.98 -8.77
C VAL A 192 -9.87 -12.24 -9.24
N PRO A 193 -10.91 -12.12 -10.09
CA PRO A 193 -11.68 -13.27 -10.55
C PRO A 193 -10.84 -14.19 -11.42
N SER A 194 -11.24 -15.45 -11.53
CA SER A 194 -10.61 -16.38 -12.50
C SER A 194 -10.75 -15.90 -13.95
N GLY A 195 -9.81 -16.28 -14.80
CA GLY A 195 -9.83 -15.97 -16.23
C GLY A 195 -8.46 -15.57 -16.76
N THR A 196 -8.39 -15.31 -18.06
CA THR A 196 -7.17 -14.93 -18.77
C THR A 196 -7.13 -13.43 -19.03
N GLY A 197 -5.95 -12.84 -19.02
CA GLY A 197 -5.72 -11.45 -19.44
C GLY A 197 -5.14 -10.57 -18.33
N PRO A 198 -4.82 -9.31 -18.67
CA PRO A 198 -4.16 -8.41 -17.74
C PRO A 198 -5.09 -8.00 -16.61
N VAL A 199 -4.51 -7.76 -15.44
CA VAL A 199 -5.16 -7.06 -14.33
C VAL A 199 -4.74 -5.60 -14.37
N TRP A 200 -5.71 -4.69 -14.43
CA TRP A 200 -5.43 -3.26 -14.64
C TRP A 200 -6.45 -2.36 -13.97
N TYR A 201 -6.02 -1.15 -13.64
CA TYR A 201 -6.88 -0.14 -13.07
C TYR A 201 -7.52 0.73 -14.16
N GLY A 202 -8.83 0.55 -14.35
CA GLY A 202 -9.66 1.24 -15.34
C GLY A 202 -9.40 2.74 -15.45
N PRO A 203 -9.45 3.49 -14.33
CA PRO A 203 -9.22 4.93 -14.33
C PRO A 203 -7.84 5.34 -14.88
N THR A 204 -6.79 4.53 -14.72
CA THR A 204 -5.48 4.90 -15.28
C THR A 204 -5.47 4.89 -16.80
N ALA A 205 -6.24 4.02 -17.46
CA ALA A 205 -6.35 4.07 -18.92
C ALA A 205 -6.96 5.39 -19.40
N LEU A 206 -7.93 5.95 -18.66
CA LEU A 206 -8.51 7.26 -18.97
C LEU A 206 -7.46 8.38 -18.83
N VAL A 207 -6.65 8.33 -17.77
CA VAL A 207 -5.55 9.29 -17.56
C VAL A 207 -4.54 9.21 -18.70
N LEU A 208 -4.10 8.01 -19.07
CA LEU A 208 -3.13 7.81 -20.15
C LEU A 208 -3.64 8.30 -21.51
N VAL A 209 -4.94 8.10 -21.80
CA VAL A 209 -5.57 8.66 -23.00
C VAL A 209 -5.57 10.19 -22.95
N GLY A 210 -5.93 10.77 -21.80
CA GLY A 210 -5.90 12.22 -21.60
C GLY A 210 -4.50 12.82 -21.82
N ASP A 211 -3.48 12.20 -21.22
CA ASP A 211 -2.08 12.61 -21.38
C ASP A 211 -1.64 12.49 -22.85
N GLY A 212 -2.02 11.42 -23.53
CA GLY A 212 -1.74 11.23 -24.95
C GLY A 212 -2.35 12.33 -25.83
N VAL A 213 -3.60 12.73 -25.56
CA VAL A 213 -4.27 13.84 -26.25
C VAL A 213 -3.54 15.16 -25.97
N ALA A 214 -3.19 15.43 -24.71
CA ALA A 214 -2.50 16.67 -24.32
C ALA A 214 -1.13 16.80 -24.98
N VAL A 215 -0.34 15.72 -24.98
CA VAL A 215 0.96 15.65 -25.67
C VAL A 215 0.77 15.86 -27.17
N GLY A 216 -0.21 15.19 -27.78
CA GLY A 216 -0.52 15.31 -29.20
C GLY A 216 -0.87 16.75 -29.62
N VAL A 217 -1.74 17.41 -28.87
CA VAL A 217 -2.13 18.81 -29.10
C VAL A 217 -0.93 19.75 -28.96
N THR A 218 -0.11 19.55 -27.92
CA THR A 218 1.09 20.36 -27.67
C THR A 218 2.11 20.21 -28.79
N ALA A 219 2.37 18.98 -29.24
CA ALA A 219 3.29 18.70 -30.34
C ALA A 219 2.80 19.30 -31.66
N TRP A 220 1.49 19.22 -31.92
CA TRP A 220 0.88 19.83 -33.11
C TRP A 220 1.00 21.36 -33.10
N ALA A 221 0.68 22.01 -31.98
CA ALA A 221 0.81 23.46 -31.84
C ALA A 221 2.27 23.93 -31.98
N ALA A 222 3.21 23.23 -31.35
CA ALA A 222 4.64 23.53 -31.49
C ALA A 222 5.12 23.40 -32.94
N ARG A 223 4.68 22.37 -33.66
CA ARG A 223 4.97 22.17 -35.08
C ARG A 223 4.40 23.29 -35.94
N ASP A 224 3.16 23.73 -35.68
CA ASP A 224 2.53 24.83 -36.41
C ASP A 224 3.27 26.15 -36.19
N LEU A 225 3.59 26.49 -34.94
CA LEU A 225 4.37 27.68 -34.59
C LEU A 225 5.75 27.68 -35.26
N TRP A 226 6.43 26.53 -35.27
CA TRP A 226 7.73 26.39 -35.92
C TRP A 226 7.64 26.54 -37.45
N ARG A 227 6.58 26.03 -38.08
CA ARG A 227 6.31 26.22 -39.51
C ARG A 227 6.08 27.68 -39.85
N ARG A 228 5.26 28.38 -39.07
CA ARG A 228 5.01 29.83 -39.25
C ARG A 228 6.29 30.65 -39.12
N ARG A 229 7.16 30.32 -38.15
CA ARG A 229 8.47 30.99 -38.00
C ARG A 229 9.45 30.74 -39.15
N ARG A 230 9.30 29.62 -39.87
CA ARG A 230 10.15 29.24 -41.00
C ARG A 230 9.65 29.72 -42.36
N GLN A 231 8.46 30.31 -42.43
CA GLN A 231 8.03 31.10 -43.57
C GLN A 231 8.38 32.56 -43.27
N PRO A 232 9.61 33.04 -43.55
CA PRO A 232 9.84 34.47 -43.58
C PRO A 232 8.91 35.05 -44.66
N ASP A 233 8.25 36.16 -44.34
CA ASP A 233 7.42 36.90 -45.27
C ASP A 233 8.12 36.96 -46.63
N ALA A 234 7.55 36.29 -47.64
CA ALA A 234 7.90 36.50 -49.03
C ALA A 234 7.44 37.92 -49.37
N ARG A 235 8.29 38.90 -49.07
CA ARG A 235 8.23 40.26 -49.59
C ARG A 235 9.01 40.34 -50.88
#